data_AF-A0A0A1D3X7-F1
#
_entry.id   AF-A0A0A1D3X7-F1
#
_cell.length_a   1.000
_cell.length_b   1.000
_cell.length_c   1.000
_cell.angle_alpha   90.00
_cell.angle_beta   90.00
_cell.angle_gamma   90.00
#
_symmetry.space_group_name_H-M   'P 1'
#
loop_
_entity.id
_entity.type
_entity.pdbx_description
1 polymer ?
#
loop_
_entity_poly.entity_id
_entity_poly.type
_entity_poly.pdbx_seq_one_letter_code
_entity_poly.pdbx_strand_id
1 'polypeptide(L)'
;MVTPCFKRTTPAFRLPLLACLALVPSAALGGCTAAEPAPSPTLEAPTITAFVPVPATLQKGIECPVSLDDFPSNSDISYPAKPRGSVPADFVVEKVFLCRSDMAEVDGTTKQVVQQQELHGDFAPLLAALAVPSDRADGEQVACRAVLETIPVLWLVNADGEALDAAWPTTECRQASGKPDTQKAIDALTVVDTKVVPGSGQ
;
A
#
# COMPACT_ATOMS: atom_id res chain seq x y z
N MET A 1 15.41 2.20 43.23
CA MET A 1 14.34 2.18 42.22
C MET A 1 13.65 3.53 42.27
N VAL A 2 13.88 4.38 41.26
CA VAL A 2 13.35 5.75 41.20
C VAL A 2 12.44 5.81 39.99
N THR A 3 11.15 6.09 40.23
CA THR A 3 10.10 6.20 39.22
C THR A 3 10.13 7.61 38.61
N PRO A 4 10.30 7.77 37.28
CA PRO A 4 10.18 9.10 36.67
C PRO A 4 8.70 9.45 36.42
N CYS A 5 8.27 10.54 37.06
CA CYS A 5 6.99 11.21 36.85
C CYS A 5 7.02 12.00 35.53
N PHE A 6 6.24 11.60 34.53
CA PHE A 6 6.03 12.39 33.31
C PHE A 6 4.90 13.41 33.52
N LYS A 7 5.27 14.70 33.58
CA LYS A 7 4.32 15.82 33.54
C LYS A 7 3.94 16.11 32.09
N ARG A 8 2.65 15.91 31.75
CA ARG A 8 2.01 16.41 30.53
C ARG A 8 1.68 17.90 30.69
N THR A 9 2.19 18.74 29.79
CA THR A 9 1.76 20.15 29.67
C THR A 9 1.14 20.38 28.31
N THR A 10 -0.16 20.65 28.30
CA THR A 10 -0.96 21.04 27.13
C THR A 10 -0.92 22.56 26.98
N PRO A 11 -0.54 23.14 25.83
CA PRO A 11 -0.75 24.57 25.61
C PRO A 11 -2.16 24.83 25.08
N ALA A 12 -2.94 25.57 25.86
CA ALA A 12 -4.20 26.17 25.45
C ALA A 12 -3.89 27.46 24.66
N PHE A 13 -4.18 27.48 23.35
CA PHE A 13 -4.18 28.72 22.58
C PHE A 13 -5.58 29.33 22.59
N ARG A 14 -5.73 30.45 23.29
CA ARG A 14 -6.85 31.38 23.20
C ARG A 14 -6.48 32.44 22.15
N LEU A 15 -7.27 32.59 21.08
CA LEU A 15 -7.18 33.76 20.20
C LEU A 15 -8.34 34.73 20.49
N PRO A 16 -8.05 36.04 20.66
CA PRO A 16 -9.05 37.04 21.01
C PRO A 16 -9.86 37.54 19.81
N LEU A 17 -11.12 37.85 20.09
CA LEU A 17 -12.00 38.72 19.29
C LEU A 17 -11.33 40.07 19.02
N LEU A 18 -11.38 40.53 17.77
CA LEU A 18 -11.19 41.93 17.41
C LEU A 18 -12.29 42.36 16.45
N ALA A 19 -13.16 43.22 16.95
CA ALA A 19 -14.22 43.93 16.24
C ALA A 19 -13.73 45.34 15.87
N CYS A 20 -14.06 45.80 14.65
CA CYS A 20 -14.37 47.19 14.25
C CYS A 20 -14.52 47.22 12.72
N LEU A 21 -15.75 47.30 12.16
CA LEU A 21 -16.50 48.51 11.80
C LEU A 21 -15.82 49.39 10.73
N ALA A 22 -16.35 49.38 9.48
CA ALA A 22 -16.87 50.56 8.79
C ALA A 22 -17.49 50.22 7.41
N LEU A 23 -18.60 50.92 7.12
CA LEU A 23 -19.45 50.87 5.92
C LEU A 23 -18.79 51.41 4.65
N VAL A 24 -19.20 50.91 3.47
CA VAL A 24 -19.59 51.74 2.30
C VAL A 24 -20.67 51.00 1.46
N PRO A 25 -21.81 51.64 1.13
CA PRO A 25 -22.85 51.11 0.24
C PRO A 25 -22.71 51.65 -1.19
N SER A 26 -22.85 50.79 -2.20
CA SER A 26 -23.17 51.20 -3.57
C SER A 26 -24.02 50.13 -4.24
N ALA A 27 -25.31 50.44 -4.39
CA ALA A 27 -26.27 49.68 -5.16
C ALA A 27 -25.97 49.85 -6.66
N ALA A 28 -25.61 48.76 -7.33
CA ALA A 28 -25.70 48.64 -8.78
C ALA A 28 -26.73 47.54 -9.09
N LEU A 29 -27.91 47.96 -9.54
CA LEU A 29 -28.96 47.11 -10.10
C LEU A 29 -28.48 46.58 -11.47
N GLY A 30 -27.65 45.53 -11.45
CA GLY A 30 -27.38 44.68 -12.61
C GLY A 30 -28.23 43.43 -12.50
N GLY A 31 -29.13 43.21 -13.47
CA GLY A 31 -30.11 42.13 -13.45
C GLY A 31 -29.50 40.74 -13.24
N CYS A 32 -29.84 40.10 -12.12
CA CYS A 32 -29.69 38.67 -11.96
C CYS A 32 -30.75 37.98 -12.85
N THR A 33 -30.38 37.66 -14.09
CA THR A 33 -31.01 36.53 -14.75
C THR A 33 -30.72 35.32 -13.87
N ALA A 34 -31.74 34.82 -13.17
CA ALA A 34 -31.69 33.53 -12.50
C ALA A 34 -31.48 32.46 -13.58
N ALA A 35 -30.24 32.24 -13.97
CA ALA A 35 -29.86 31.02 -14.64
C ALA A 35 -30.07 29.93 -13.60
N GLU A 36 -31.07 29.08 -13.83
CA GLU A 36 -31.25 27.87 -13.05
C GLU A 36 -29.90 27.15 -12.98
N PRO A 37 -29.42 26.77 -11.78
CA PRO A 37 -28.21 25.98 -11.70
C PRO A 37 -28.43 24.74 -12.57
N ALA A 38 -27.61 24.61 -13.62
CA ALA A 38 -27.62 23.41 -14.45
C ALA A 38 -27.57 22.20 -13.52
N PRO A 39 -28.36 21.14 -13.78
CA PRO A 39 -28.33 19.94 -12.97
C PRO A 39 -26.88 19.49 -12.86
N SER A 40 -26.35 19.45 -11.64
CA SER A 40 -25.02 18.91 -11.41
C SER A 40 -25.03 17.50 -12.00
N PRO A 41 -24.04 17.13 -12.83
CA PRO A 41 -23.96 15.77 -13.34
C PRO A 41 -24.02 14.84 -12.13
N THR A 42 -25.02 13.96 -12.12
CA THR A 42 -25.13 12.95 -11.08
C THR A 42 -23.95 12.03 -11.29
N LEU A 43 -22.91 12.18 -10.46
CA LEU A 43 -21.77 11.27 -10.47
C LEU A 43 -22.31 9.91 -10.02
N GLU A 44 -22.57 9.04 -10.99
CA GLU A 44 -22.86 7.65 -10.69
C GLU A 44 -21.68 7.06 -9.93
N ALA A 45 -21.97 6.36 -8.83
CA ALA A 45 -20.92 5.71 -8.07
C ALA A 45 -20.19 4.73 -8.97
N PRO A 46 -18.85 4.67 -8.91
CA PRO A 46 -18.08 3.72 -9.70
C PRO A 46 -18.53 2.30 -9.38
N THR A 47 -18.67 1.46 -10.41
CA THR A 47 -18.96 0.05 -10.20
C THR A 47 -17.66 -0.64 -9.79
N ILE A 48 -17.66 -1.29 -8.62
CA ILE A 48 -16.49 -2.04 -8.14
C ILE A 48 -16.66 -3.51 -8.52
N THR A 49 -15.71 -4.07 -9.26
CA THR A 49 -15.67 -5.50 -9.60
C THR A 49 -14.47 -6.19 -8.98
N ALA A 50 -14.69 -7.44 -8.59
CA ALA A 50 -13.62 -8.32 -8.16
C ALA A 50 -12.89 -8.91 -9.38
N PHE A 51 -11.56 -9.04 -9.29
CA PHE A 51 -10.75 -9.72 -10.28
C PHE A 51 -9.60 -10.50 -9.63
N VAL A 52 -9.14 -11.54 -10.30
CA VAL A 52 -7.95 -12.30 -9.92
C VAL A 52 -6.87 -11.98 -10.97
N PRO A 53 -5.65 -11.58 -10.56
CA PRO A 53 -4.54 -11.40 -11.50
C PRO A 53 -4.24 -12.69 -12.26
N VAL A 54 -3.66 -12.56 -13.46
CA VAL A 54 -3.11 -13.70 -14.20
C VAL A 54 -2.15 -14.47 -13.29
N PRO A 55 -2.10 -15.81 -13.34
CA PRO A 55 -1.14 -16.57 -12.55
C PRO A 55 0.29 -16.08 -12.72
N ALA A 56 1.03 -16.04 -11.63
CA ALA A 56 2.44 -15.61 -11.62
C ALA A 56 3.29 -16.58 -12.43
N THR A 57 4.31 -16.06 -13.11
CA THR A 57 5.26 -16.89 -13.86
C THR A 57 6.25 -17.55 -12.92
N LEU A 58 6.44 -18.86 -13.07
CA LEU A 58 7.50 -19.59 -12.37
C LEU A 58 8.87 -19.19 -12.90
N GLN A 59 9.81 -18.97 -11.98
CA GLN A 59 11.19 -18.65 -12.30
C GLN A 59 12.16 -19.34 -11.34
N LYS A 60 13.45 -19.34 -11.71
CA LYS A 60 14.50 -19.88 -10.86
C LYS A 60 14.96 -18.81 -9.88
N GLY A 61 14.80 -19.09 -8.59
CA GLY A 61 15.22 -18.20 -7.51
C GLY A 61 14.37 -16.95 -7.38
N ILE A 62 14.75 -16.12 -6.42
CA ILE A 62 14.05 -14.88 -6.05
C ILE A 62 14.92 -13.67 -6.36
N GLU A 63 14.28 -12.56 -6.67
CA GLU A 63 14.93 -11.28 -6.89
C GLU A 63 14.23 -10.22 -6.04
N CYS A 64 14.87 -9.83 -4.93
CA CYS A 64 14.40 -8.67 -4.19
C CYS A 64 14.75 -7.40 -4.98
N PRO A 65 13.81 -6.44 -5.08
CA PRO A 65 14.12 -5.14 -5.64
C PRO A 65 15.30 -4.49 -4.92
N VAL A 66 16.09 -3.68 -5.62
CA VAL A 66 17.22 -2.93 -5.03
C VAL A 66 16.93 -1.42 -4.92
N SER A 67 15.90 -0.93 -5.60
CA SER A 67 15.39 0.46 -5.52
C SER A 67 13.99 0.51 -4.90
N LEU A 68 13.61 1.63 -4.27
CA LEU A 68 12.22 1.87 -3.83
C LEU A 68 11.25 1.90 -5.00
N ASP A 69 11.68 2.47 -6.13
CA ASP A 69 10.84 2.64 -7.31
C ASP A 69 10.44 1.29 -7.95
N ASP A 70 11.15 0.22 -7.58
CA ASP A 70 10.87 -1.14 -8.04
C ASP A 70 9.88 -1.89 -7.12
N PHE A 71 9.59 -1.36 -5.92
CA PHE A 71 8.55 -1.91 -5.06
C PHE A 71 7.17 -1.54 -5.59
N PRO A 72 6.20 -2.48 -5.56
CA PRO A 72 4.83 -2.17 -5.89
C PRO A 72 4.30 -1.04 -5.01
N SER A 73 3.68 -0.05 -5.64
CA SER A 73 2.98 1.01 -4.95
C SER A 73 1.55 1.16 -5.44
N ASN A 74 0.69 1.70 -4.59
CA ASN A 74 -0.67 2.05 -5.00
C ASN A 74 -0.74 3.22 -5.99
N SER A 75 0.41 3.81 -6.37
CA SER A 75 0.52 4.84 -7.42
C SER A 75 0.81 4.27 -8.81
N ASP A 76 1.21 2.99 -8.90
CA ASP A 76 1.68 2.34 -10.14
C ASP A 76 0.56 2.21 -11.19
N ILE A 77 0.58 3.08 -12.21
CA ILE A 77 -0.45 3.15 -13.26
C ILE A 77 -0.59 1.88 -14.11
N SER A 78 0.44 1.05 -14.17
CA SER A 78 0.42 -0.23 -14.87
C SER A 78 0.24 -1.35 -13.85
N TYR A 79 -0.98 -1.67 -13.44
CA TYR A 79 -1.24 -2.81 -12.55
C TYR A 79 -1.92 -3.97 -13.30
N PRO A 80 -1.41 -5.21 -13.16
CA PRO A 80 -0.16 -5.57 -12.48
C PRO A 80 1.08 -5.22 -13.34
N ALA A 81 2.08 -4.56 -12.75
CA ALA A 81 3.36 -4.26 -13.40
C ALA A 81 4.33 -5.44 -13.18
N LYS A 82 4.77 -6.10 -14.27
CA LYS A 82 5.73 -7.24 -14.27
C LYS A 82 5.18 -8.47 -13.48
N PRO A 83 5.81 -9.67 -13.43
CA PRO A 83 5.10 -10.97 -13.39
C PRO A 83 4.50 -11.34 -12.02
N ARG A 84 4.07 -10.33 -11.25
CA ARG A 84 3.28 -10.51 -10.03
C ARG A 84 1.91 -11.03 -10.43
N GLY A 85 1.53 -12.15 -9.86
CA GLY A 85 0.31 -12.83 -10.27
C GLY A 85 -0.34 -13.58 -9.14
N SER A 86 -1.45 -14.23 -9.47
CA SER A 86 -2.08 -15.17 -8.55
C SER A 86 -1.23 -16.43 -8.38
N VAL A 87 -1.41 -17.11 -7.25
CA VAL A 87 -0.74 -18.38 -6.97
C VAL A 87 -1.47 -19.50 -7.74
N PRO A 88 -0.78 -20.31 -8.57
CA PRO A 88 -1.39 -21.48 -9.20
C PRO A 88 -1.94 -22.46 -8.15
N ALA A 89 -3.07 -23.10 -8.45
CA ALA A 89 -3.77 -23.97 -7.49
C ALA A 89 -2.98 -25.23 -7.10
N ASP A 90 -2.06 -25.66 -7.96
CA ASP A 90 -1.18 -26.81 -7.79
C ASP A 90 0.20 -26.43 -7.23
N PHE A 91 0.45 -25.14 -6.96
CA PHE A 91 1.72 -24.68 -6.40
C PHE A 91 1.81 -25.02 -4.91
N VAL A 92 2.77 -25.88 -4.56
CA VAL A 92 3.05 -26.27 -3.18
C VAL A 92 4.21 -25.43 -2.64
N VAL A 93 3.93 -24.63 -1.62
CA VAL A 93 4.91 -23.74 -0.99
C VAL A 93 5.72 -24.52 0.06
N GLU A 94 7.04 -24.45 -0.07
CA GLU A 94 8.01 -24.98 0.89
C GLU A 94 8.58 -23.88 1.78
N LYS A 95 8.78 -22.68 1.21
CA LYS A 95 9.26 -21.50 1.94
C LYS A 95 8.76 -20.21 1.30
N VAL A 96 8.78 -19.14 2.10
CA VAL A 96 8.37 -17.81 1.67
C VAL A 96 9.53 -16.84 1.88
N PHE A 97 9.73 -15.93 0.94
CA PHE A 97 10.61 -14.79 1.14
C PHE A 97 9.83 -13.48 1.04
N LEU A 98 10.16 -12.57 1.95
CA LEU A 98 9.57 -11.25 1.98
C LEU A 98 10.67 -10.21 1.83
N CYS A 99 10.59 -9.44 0.77
CA CYS A 99 11.47 -8.30 0.54
C CYS A 99 10.76 -7.04 1.01
N ARG A 100 11.41 -6.28 1.89
CA ARG A 100 10.91 -4.98 2.39
C ARG A 100 12.03 -3.95 2.31
N SER A 101 11.71 -2.73 1.89
CA SER A 101 12.60 -1.60 2.08
C SER A 101 12.70 -1.27 3.56
N ASP A 102 13.90 -0.97 4.03
CA ASP A 102 14.14 -0.55 5.41
C ASP A 102 15.28 0.48 5.46
N MET A 103 15.53 1.05 6.63
CA MET A 103 16.66 1.91 6.93
C MET A 103 17.61 1.19 7.89
N ALA A 104 18.87 1.06 7.52
CA ALA A 104 19.90 0.45 8.36
C ALA A 104 21.18 1.28 8.40
N GLU A 105 21.92 1.17 9.49
CA GLU A 105 23.26 1.75 9.60
C GLU A 105 24.25 0.93 8.76
N VAL A 106 24.85 1.55 7.75
CA VAL A 106 25.87 0.95 6.88
C VAL A 106 27.05 1.91 6.82
N ASP A 107 28.19 1.48 7.33
CA ASP A 107 29.42 2.28 7.48
C ASP A 107 29.22 3.58 8.30
N GLY A 108 28.36 3.53 9.32
CA GLY A 108 28.07 4.66 10.22
C GLY A 108 27.19 5.75 9.60
N THR A 109 26.48 5.43 8.52
CA THR A 109 25.44 6.28 7.94
C THR A 109 24.16 5.47 7.79
N THR A 110 23.03 6.05 8.17
CA THR A 110 21.72 5.46 7.89
C THR A 110 21.49 5.45 6.38
N LYS A 111 21.48 4.26 5.76
CA LYS A 111 21.20 4.07 4.34
C LYS A 111 19.92 3.27 4.18
N GLN A 112 19.27 3.49 3.06
CA GLN A 112 18.19 2.62 2.64
C GLN A 112 18.77 1.24 2.26
N VAL A 113 18.13 0.20 2.75
CA VAL A 113 18.47 -1.19 2.47
C VAL A 113 17.22 -1.97 2.12
N VAL A 114 17.42 -3.20 1.67
CA VAL A 114 16.33 -4.14 1.46
C VAL A 114 16.55 -5.33 2.37
N GLN A 115 15.60 -5.57 3.27
CA GLN A 115 15.56 -6.79 4.08
C GLN A 115 14.87 -7.88 3.28
N GLN A 116 15.59 -8.98 3.05
CA GLN A 116 15.05 -10.22 2.56
C GLN A 116 14.89 -11.17 3.75
N GLN A 117 13.65 -11.45 4.14
CA GLN A 117 13.33 -12.35 5.25
C GLN A 117 12.90 -13.71 4.70
N GLU A 118 13.51 -14.80 5.19
CA GLU A 118 13.00 -16.15 4.97
C GLU A 118 11.99 -16.47 6.06
N LEU A 119 10.79 -16.91 5.65
CA LEU A 119 9.63 -17.12 6.50
C LEU A 119 9.16 -18.58 6.40
N HIS A 120 8.96 -19.22 7.54
CA HIS A 120 8.52 -20.61 7.68
C HIS A 120 7.28 -20.70 8.57
N GLY A 121 6.47 -21.75 8.39
CA GLY A 121 5.31 -22.02 9.22
C GLY A 121 4.21 -22.75 8.47
N ASP A 122 2.98 -22.63 8.97
CA ASP A 122 1.79 -23.05 8.24
C ASP A 122 1.46 -22.00 7.16
N PHE A 123 1.64 -22.36 5.89
CA PHE A 123 1.37 -21.47 4.76
C PHE A 123 -0.10 -21.48 4.32
N ALA A 124 -0.96 -22.35 4.86
CA ALA A 124 -2.35 -22.44 4.45
C ALA A 124 -3.13 -21.12 4.65
N PRO A 125 -2.97 -20.37 5.78
CA PRO A 125 -3.60 -19.06 5.94
C PRO A 125 -3.11 -18.03 4.91
N LEU A 126 -1.82 -18.06 4.56
CA LEU A 126 -1.25 -17.16 3.57
C LEU A 126 -1.82 -17.43 2.17
N LEU A 127 -1.85 -18.70 1.77
CA LEU A 127 -2.40 -19.11 0.48
C LEU A 127 -3.90 -18.76 0.37
N ALA A 128 -4.66 -18.95 1.45
CA ALA A 128 -6.07 -18.55 1.51
C ALA A 128 -6.24 -17.04 1.36
N ALA A 129 -5.38 -16.23 2.00
CA ALA A 129 -5.42 -14.77 1.88
C ALA A 129 -5.06 -14.31 0.47
N LEU A 130 -4.02 -14.88 -0.15
CA LEU A 130 -3.61 -14.55 -1.52
C LEU A 130 -4.64 -14.96 -2.59
N ALA A 131 -5.50 -15.93 -2.30
CA ALA A 131 -6.58 -16.34 -3.18
C ALA A 131 -7.77 -15.37 -3.19
N VAL A 132 -7.82 -14.41 -2.26
CA VAL A 132 -8.86 -13.37 -2.23
C VAL A 132 -8.73 -12.48 -3.47
N PRO A 133 -9.82 -12.27 -4.25
CA PRO A 133 -9.77 -11.37 -5.39
C PRO A 133 -9.38 -9.93 -5.00
N SER A 134 -8.68 -9.24 -5.89
CA SER A 134 -8.53 -7.77 -5.82
C SER A 134 -9.79 -7.08 -6.32
N ASP A 135 -9.96 -5.82 -5.93
CA ASP A 135 -11.05 -4.97 -6.42
C ASP A 135 -10.51 -3.99 -7.47
N ARG A 136 -11.31 -3.72 -8.50
CA ARG A 136 -11.07 -2.67 -9.48
C ARG A 136 -12.34 -1.87 -9.68
N ALA A 137 -12.17 -0.61 -10.06
CA ALA A 137 -13.29 0.21 -10.46
C ALA A 137 -13.47 0.17 -11.97
N ASP A 138 -14.68 -0.12 -12.41
CA ASP A 138 -15.11 0.02 -13.79
C ASP A 138 -15.71 1.43 -13.96
N GLY A 139 -15.05 2.28 -14.75
CA GLY A 139 -15.44 3.68 -14.96
C GLY A 139 -14.27 4.66 -14.82
N GLU A 140 -14.50 5.94 -15.18
CA GLU A 140 -13.39 6.88 -15.38
C GLU A 140 -12.78 7.45 -14.08
N GLN A 141 -13.49 7.48 -12.94
CA GLN A 141 -12.98 8.16 -11.74
C GLN A 141 -13.44 7.53 -10.43
N VAL A 142 -12.48 7.01 -9.65
CA VAL A 142 -12.63 6.76 -8.21
C VAL A 142 -11.79 7.76 -7.45
N ALA A 143 -12.40 8.45 -6.49
CA ALA A 143 -11.71 9.35 -5.59
C ALA A 143 -11.04 8.53 -4.48
N CYS A 144 -9.75 8.24 -4.64
CA CYS A 144 -8.96 7.56 -3.63
C CYS A 144 -8.29 8.55 -2.67
N ARG A 145 -8.12 8.14 -1.41
CA ARG A 145 -7.28 8.90 -0.47
C ARG A 145 -5.84 8.92 -1.01
N ALA A 146 -5.22 10.10 -1.00
CA ALA A 146 -3.81 10.29 -1.33
C ALA A 146 -2.91 9.73 -0.22
N VAL A 147 -2.88 8.40 -0.10
CA VAL A 147 -1.99 7.64 0.78
C VAL A 147 -0.97 6.98 -0.11
N LEU A 148 0.32 7.16 0.18
CA LEU A 148 1.37 6.39 -0.46
C LEU A 148 1.55 5.09 0.34
N GLU A 149 1.27 3.97 -0.30
CA GLU A 149 1.48 2.64 0.27
C GLU A 149 2.50 1.88 -0.59
N THR A 150 3.61 1.48 0.04
CA THR A 150 4.60 0.57 -0.54
C THR A 150 4.28 -0.85 -0.09
N ILE A 151 4.03 -1.74 -1.04
CA ILE A 151 3.67 -3.14 -0.79
C ILE A 151 4.95 -3.98 -0.81
N PRO A 152 5.24 -4.77 0.23
CA PRO A 152 6.36 -5.71 0.21
C PRO A 152 6.28 -6.70 -0.95
N VAL A 153 7.42 -7.07 -1.52
CA VAL A 153 7.48 -8.14 -2.54
C VAL A 153 7.47 -9.48 -1.82
N LEU A 154 6.57 -10.37 -2.25
CA LEU A 154 6.34 -11.67 -1.64
C LEU A 154 6.66 -12.78 -2.64
N TRP A 155 7.71 -13.54 -2.36
CA TRP A 155 8.08 -14.70 -3.15
C TRP A 155 7.62 -15.99 -2.46
N LEU A 156 6.93 -16.85 -3.18
CA LEU A 156 6.62 -18.22 -2.75
C LEU A 156 7.56 -19.18 -3.48
N VAL A 157 8.19 -20.11 -2.77
CA VAL A 157 9.18 -21.04 -3.34
C VAL A 157 8.78 -22.48 -3.04
N ASN A 158 8.84 -23.35 -4.06
CA ASN A 158 8.55 -24.78 -3.94
C ASN A 158 9.79 -25.61 -3.59
N ALA A 159 9.61 -26.92 -3.42
CA ALA A 159 10.70 -27.87 -3.10
C ALA A 159 11.77 -27.98 -4.22
N ASP A 160 11.41 -27.68 -5.47
CA ASP A 160 12.31 -27.69 -6.63
C ASP A 160 13.13 -26.38 -6.76
N GLY A 161 12.95 -25.44 -5.82
CA GLY A 161 13.62 -24.13 -5.81
C GLY A 161 13.07 -23.16 -6.85
N GLU A 162 11.90 -23.43 -7.40
CA GLU A 162 11.18 -22.52 -8.28
C GLU A 162 10.38 -21.53 -7.45
N ALA A 163 10.37 -20.29 -7.88
CA ALA A 163 9.74 -19.19 -7.18
C ALA A 163 8.72 -18.47 -8.07
N LEU A 164 7.73 -17.86 -7.43
CA LEU A 164 6.81 -16.93 -8.05
C LEU A 164 6.65 -15.66 -7.20
N ASP A 165 6.48 -14.51 -7.85
CA ASP A 165 6.17 -13.23 -7.22
C ASP A 165 4.65 -13.14 -7.05
N ALA A 166 4.15 -13.26 -5.82
CA ALA A 166 2.74 -13.28 -5.53
C ALA A 166 2.17 -11.86 -5.39
N ALA A 167 1.16 -11.54 -6.20
CA ALA A 167 0.43 -10.29 -6.07
C ALA A 167 -0.42 -10.30 -4.79
N TRP A 168 -0.35 -9.21 -4.03
CA TRP A 168 -1.24 -9.02 -2.89
C TRP A 168 -2.63 -8.60 -3.37
N PRO A 169 -3.71 -9.12 -2.75
CA PRO A 169 -5.04 -8.58 -2.94
C PRO A 169 -5.08 -7.09 -2.58
N THR A 170 -5.70 -6.28 -3.42
CA THR A 170 -5.84 -4.83 -3.19
C THR A 170 -7.28 -4.37 -3.37
N THR A 171 -7.61 -3.22 -2.79
CA THR A 171 -8.87 -2.50 -3.04
C THR A 171 -8.84 -1.82 -4.41
N GLU A 172 -9.94 -1.19 -4.83
CA GLU A 172 -10.05 -0.38 -6.04
C GLU A 172 -9.04 0.79 -6.09
N CYS A 173 -8.62 1.27 -4.93
CA CYS A 173 -7.55 2.25 -4.76
C CYS A 173 -6.12 1.67 -4.77
N ARG A 174 -5.99 0.39 -5.14
CA ARG A 174 -4.73 -0.39 -5.16
C ARG A 174 -4.01 -0.46 -3.80
N GLN A 175 -4.76 -0.32 -2.71
CA GLN A 175 -4.23 -0.39 -1.35
C GLN A 175 -4.32 -1.82 -0.84
N ALA A 176 -3.20 -2.37 -0.38
CA ALA A 176 -3.17 -3.69 0.26
C ALA A 176 -3.66 -3.61 1.71
N SER A 177 -3.44 -2.47 2.37
CA SER A 177 -3.93 -2.17 3.72
C SER A 177 -5.46 -2.27 3.88
N GLY A 178 -6.23 -2.10 2.80
CA GLY A 178 -7.68 -2.33 2.79
C GLY A 178 -8.08 -3.81 2.73
N LYS A 179 -7.15 -4.73 2.45
CA LYS A 179 -7.31 -6.20 2.48
C LYS A 179 -6.21 -6.82 3.35
N PRO A 180 -6.28 -6.69 4.68
CA PRO A 180 -5.13 -6.89 5.57
C PRO A 180 -4.74 -8.35 5.81
N ASP A 181 -5.51 -9.32 5.31
CA ASP A 181 -5.34 -10.72 5.71
C ASP A 181 -4.03 -11.34 5.20
N THR A 182 -3.49 -10.87 4.07
CA THR A 182 -2.15 -11.28 3.59
C THR A 182 -1.07 -10.87 4.59
N GLN A 183 -1.11 -9.62 5.06
CA GLN A 183 -0.16 -9.12 6.06
C GLN A 183 -0.29 -9.88 7.38
N LYS A 184 -1.51 -10.12 7.86
CA LYS A 184 -1.74 -10.90 9.10
C LYS A 184 -1.21 -12.33 8.99
N ALA A 185 -1.39 -12.98 7.83
CA ALA A 185 -0.88 -14.32 7.61
C ALA A 185 0.66 -14.34 7.59
N ILE A 186 1.29 -13.35 6.97
CA ILE A 186 2.75 -13.17 7.00
C ILE A 186 3.26 -12.96 8.42
N ASP A 187 2.60 -12.10 9.21
CA ASP A 187 3.00 -11.80 10.60
C ASP A 187 2.86 -13.01 11.54
N ALA A 188 2.07 -14.02 11.16
CA ALA A 188 1.95 -15.27 11.88
C ALA A 188 3.05 -16.29 11.52
N LEU A 189 3.80 -16.07 10.44
CA LEU A 189 4.95 -16.90 10.07
C LEU A 189 6.17 -16.56 10.93
N THR A 190 7.09 -17.51 11.03
CA THR A 190 8.35 -17.32 11.76
C THR A 190 9.44 -16.89 10.79
N VAL A 191 10.09 -15.77 11.09
CA VAL A 191 11.33 -15.37 10.40
C VAL A 191 12.45 -16.29 10.86
N VAL A 192 13.04 -17.05 9.93
CA VAL A 192 14.14 -18.00 10.22
C VAL A 192 15.50 -17.49 9.76
N ASP A 193 15.52 -16.60 8.76
CA ASP A 193 16.71 -15.92 8.29
C ASP A 193 16.38 -14.48 7.86
N THR A 194 17.35 -13.60 7.95
CA THR A 194 17.24 -12.23 7.43
C THR A 194 18.55 -11.83 6.78
N LYS A 195 18.48 -11.53 5.49
CA LYS A 195 19.59 -10.99 4.71
C LYS A 195 19.33 -9.52 4.41
N VAL A 196 20.33 -8.68 4.66
CA VAL A 196 20.33 -7.28 4.22
C VAL A 196 20.98 -7.23 2.85
N VAL A 197 20.22 -6.80 1.85
CA VAL A 197 20.70 -6.50 0.50
C VAL A 197 20.94 -4.99 0.43
N PRO A 198 22.15 -4.54 0.03
CA PRO A 198 22.39 -3.13 -0.20
C PRO A 198 21.37 -2.59 -1.20
N GLY A 199 20.63 -1.54 -0.82
CA GLY A 199 19.83 -0.80 -1.79
C GLY A 199 20.76 -0.12 -2.78
N SER A 200 20.36 0.02 -4.03
CA SER A 200 21.03 0.92 -4.98
C SER A 200 20.74 2.35 -4.52
N GLY A 201 21.57 2.84 -3.58
CA GLY A 201 21.53 4.24 -3.18
C GLY A 201 21.86 5.12 -4.38
N GLN A 202 20.96 6.04 -4.73
CA GLN A 202 21.34 7.24 -5.48
C GLN A 202 21.93 8.27 -4.51
#